data_AF-A0A838PJU9-F1
#
_entry.id   AF-A0A838PJU9-F1
#
_cell.length_a   1.000
_cell.length_b   1.000
_cell.length_c   1.000
_cell.angle_alpha   90.00
_cell.angle_beta   90.00
_cell.angle_gamma   90.00
#
_symmetry.space_group_name_H-M   'P 1'
#
loop_
_entity.id
_entity.type
_entity.pdbx_description
1 polymer ?
#
loop_
_entity_poly.entity_id
_entity_poly.type
_entity_poly.pdbx_seq_one_letter_code
_entity_poly.pdbx_strand_id
1 'polypeptide(L)'
;MSRTRTAAAALATARLLYGVGLIVAPERLASGWLGKDIKRDSTKIAVHGLAARDIALSGGALAALHDDDALAGWIAAAIASDLSDIASIFAAPANKLPANARWGTVALAGASATLGAVALAGLKR
;
A
#
# COMPACT_ATOMS: atom_id res chain seq x y z
N MET A 1 4.03 -20.08 -13.49
CA MET A 1 4.47 -19.31 -12.30
C MET A 1 4.25 -20.16 -11.06
N SER A 2 5.16 -20.11 -10.08
CA SER A 2 4.95 -20.76 -8.77
C SER A 2 3.75 -20.10 -8.05
N ARG A 3 3.12 -20.81 -7.09
CA ARG A 3 2.03 -20.25 -6.29
C ARG A 3 2.45 -18.94 -5.60
N THR A 4 3.69 -18.86 -5.13
CA THR A 4 4.28 -17.65 -4.53
C THR A 4 4.31 -16.49 -5.52
N ARG A 5 4.81 -16.69 -6.74
CA ARG A 5 4.87 -15.62 -7.75
C ARG A 5 3.48 -15.17 -8.19
N THR A 6 2.52 -16.10 -8.32
CA THR A 6 1.12 -15.74 -8.62
C THR A 6 0.52 -14.89 -7.50
N ALA A 7 0.77 -15.23 -6.24
CA ALA A 7 0.31 -14.44 -5.09
C ALA A 7 0.97 -13.05 -5.05
N ALA A 8 2.27 -12.97 -5.29
CA ALA A 8 3.01 -11.70 -5.37
C ALA A 8 2.48 -10.82 -6.51
N ALA A 9 2.24 -11.39 -7.69
CA ALA A 9 1.66 -10.68 -8.83
C ALA A 9 0.24 -10.17 -8.53
N ALA A 10 -0.60 -10.99 -7.90
CA ALA A 10 -1.95 -10.60 -7.51
C ALA A 10 -1.94 -9.46 -6.49
N LEU A 11 -1.09 -9.55 -5.45
CA LEU A 11 -0.95 -8.49 -4.45
C LEU A 11 -0.44 -7.19 -5.07
N ALA A 12 0.62 -7.25 -5.89
CA ALA A 12 1.15 -6.08 -6.58
C ALA A 12 0.11 -5.45 -7.52
N THR A 13 -0.65 -6.27 -8.25
CA THR A 13 -1.72 -5.75 -9.12
C THR A 13 -2.82 -5.06 -8.32
N ALA A 14 -3.27 -5.66 -7.21
CA ALA A 14 -4.29 -5.05 -6.36
C ALA A 14 -3.84 -3.69 -5.81
N ARG A 15 -2.58 -3.59 -5.36
CA ARG A 15 -1.97 -2.33 -4.88
C ARG A 15 -1.84 -1.29 -5.99
N LEU A 16 -1.39 -1.70 -7.18
CA LEU A 16 -1.30 -0.84 -8.35
C LEU A 16 -2.67 -0.23 -8.66
N LEU A 17 -3.73 -1.06 -8.70
CA LEU A 17 -5.08 -0.60 -8.94
C LEU A 17 -5.60 0.32 -7.83
N TYR A 18 -5.26 0.05 -6.57
CA TYR A 18 -5.60 0.93 -5.46
C TYR A 18 -4.92 2.30 -5.58
N GLY A 19 -3.62 2.34 -5.91
CA GLY A 19 -2.88 3.57 -6.17
C GLY A 19 -3.47 4.36 -7.35
N VAL A 20 -3.74 3.71 -8.48
CA VAL A 20 -4.43 4.36 -9.61
C VAL A 20 -5.80 4.90 -9.18
N GLY A 21 -6.54 4.13 -8.40
CA GLY A 21 -7.82 4.54 -7.83
C GLY A 21 -7.70 5.80 -6.97
N LEU A 22 -6.65 5.92 -6.14
CA LEU A 22 -6.42 7.10 -5.31
C LEU A 22 -6.10 8.37 -6.13
N ILE A 23 -5.61 8.23 -7.37
CA ILE A 23 -5.44 9.36 -8.30
C ILE A 23 -6.77 9.72 -8.98
N VAL A 24 -7.52 8.71 -9.43
CA VAL A 24 -8.75 8.92 -10.21
C VAL A 24 -9.92 9.35 -9.33
N ALA A 25 -10.04 8.78 -8.13
CA ALA A 25 -11.16 8.99 -7.22
C ALA A 25 -10.71 9.15 -5.75
N PRO A 26 -9.82 10.13 -5.44
CA PRO A 26 -9.25 10.31 -4.10
C PRO A 26 -10.31 10.48 -3.02
N GLU A 27 -11.38 11.23 -3.28
CA GLU A 27 -12.43 11.49 -2.27
C GLU A 27 -13.19 10.22 -1.89
N ARG A 28 -13.42 9.31 -2.84
CA ARG A 28 -14.16 8.06 -2.59
C ARG A 28 -13.31 7.10 -1.78
N LEU A 29 -12.05 6.93 -2.16
CA LEU A 29 -11.16 5.94 -1.53
C LEU A 29 -10.50 6.46 -0.25
N ALA A 30 -10.32 7.78 -0.12
CA ALA A 30 -9.62 8.36 1.01
C ALA A 30 -10.48 9.04 2.09
N SER A 31 -11.79 9.19 1.85
CA SER A 31 -12.71 9.69 2.88
C SER A 31 -12.74 8.83 4.15
N GLY A 32 -12.54 7.52 4.05
CA GLY A 32 -12.58 6.61 5.21
C GLY A 32 -11.49 6.86 6.27
N TRP A 33 -10.39 7.52 5.87
CA TRP A 33 -9.22 7.76 6.73
C TRP A 33 -8.84 9.24 6.83
N LEU A 34 -9.30 10.08 5.91
CA LEU A 34 -9.09 11.54 5.92
C LEU A 34 -10.38 12.35 6.14
N GLY A 35 -11.55 11.71 6.18
CA GLY A 35 -12.83 12.38 6.39
C GLY A 35 -13.08 13.46 5.34
N LYS A 36 -13.50 14.65 5.79
CA LYS A 36 -13.75 15.81 4.92
C LYS A 36 -12.48 16.50 4.41
N ASP A 37 -11.32 16.24 5.01
CA ASP A 37 -10.09 16.94 4.65
C ASP A 37 -9.56 16.54 3.27
N ILE A 38 -9.96 15.37 2.75
CA ILE A 38 -9.65 14.96 1.38
C ILE A 38 -10.21 15.90 0.30
N LYS A 39 -11.19 16.75 0.64
CA LYS A 39 -11.72 17.75 -0.30
C LYS A 39 -10.75 18.89 -0.57
N ARG A 40 -9.73 19.08 0.28
CA ARG A 40 -8.70 20.12 0.13
C ARG A 40 -7.68 19.69 -0.91
N ASP A 41 -7.38 20.57 -1.86
CA ASP A 41 -6.44 20.24 -2.94
C ASP A 41 -5.03 19.92 -2.42
N SER A 42 -4.58 20.59 -1.36
CA SER A 42 -3.30 20.27 -0.70
C SER A 42 -3.26 18.84 -0.16
N THR A 43 -4.38 18.34 0.37
CA THR A 43 -4.50 16.97 0.86
C THR A 43 -4.56 15.97 -0.31
N LYS A 44 -5.22 16.32 -1.41
CA LYS A 44 -5.24 15.50 -2.64
C LYS A 44 -3.82 15.32 -3.21
N ILE A 45 -3.02 16.38 -3.22
CA ILE A 45 -1.61 16.30 -3.66
C ILE A 45 -0.82 15.31 -2.79
N ALA A 46 -0.98 15.36 -1.48
CA ALA A 46 -0.33 14.41 -0.58
C ALA A 46 -0.78 12.96 -0.85
N VAL A 47 -2.09 12.75 -1.04
CA VAL A 47 -2.66 11.42 -1.39
C VAL A 47 -2.16 10.92 -2.74
N HIS A 48 -2.04 11.79 -3.75
CA HIS A 48 -1.46 11.43 -5.04
C HIS A 48 0.02 11.04 -4.92
N GLY A 49 0.77 11.64 -4.00
CA GLY A 49 2.13 11.23 -3.68
C GLY A 49 2.19 9.79 -3.14
N LEU A 50 1.31 9.45 -2.19
CA LEU A 50 1.19 8.07 -1.67
C LEU A 50 0.77 7.08 -2.77
N ALA A 51 -0.17 7.49 -3.62
CA ALA A 51 -0.62 6.71 -4.75
C ALA A 51 0.50 6.44 -5.76
N ALA A 52 1.29 7.47 -6.11
CA ALA A 52 2.42 7.35 -7.01
C ALA A 52 3.49 6.40 -6.45
N ARG A 53 3.77 6.46 -5.14
CA ARG A 53 4.64 5.51 -4.44
C ARG A 53 4.13 4.08 -4.61
N ASP A 54 2.86 3.82 -4.35
CA ASP A 54 2.28 2.47 -4.47
C ASP A 54 2.30 1.94 -5.90
N ILE A 55 2.06 2.80 -6.89
CA ILE A 55 2.17 2.46 -8.32
C ILE A 55 3.62 2.10 -8.65
N ALA A 56 4.60 2.87 -8.20
CA ALA A 56 6.02 2.61 -8.47
C ALA A 56 6.49 1.30 -7.83
N LEU A 57 6.17 1.07 -6.56
CA LEU A 57 6.52 -0.16 -5.83
C LEU A 57 5.88 -1.39 -6.49
N SER A 58 4.61 -1.28 -6.86
CA SER A 58 3.87 -2.38 -7.49
C SER A 58 4.33 -2.63 -8.92
N GLY A 59 4.61 -1.58 -9.69
CA GLY A 59 5.17 -1.67 -11.03
C GLY A 59 6.55 -2.33 -11.02
N GLY A 60 7.40 -1.95 -10.07
CA GLY A 60 8.70 -2.59 -9.84
C GLY A 60 8.59 -4.08 -9.52
N ALA A 61 7.69 -4.44 -8.60
CA ALA A 61 7.43 -5.85 -8.26
C ALA A 61 6.91 -6.65 -9.48
N LEU A 62 5.99 -6.09 -10.26
CA LEU A 62 5.46 -6.73 -11.46
C LEU A 62 6.53 -6.90 -12.55
N ALA A 63 7.38 -5.88 -12.76
CA ALA A 63 8.50 -5.95 -13.70
C ALA A 63 9.54 -7.01 -13.28
N ALA A 64 9.73 -7.19 -11.97
CA ALA A 64 10.67 -8.15 -11.40
C ALA A 64 10.11 -9.58 -11.29
N LEU A 65 8.92 -9.90 -11.82
CA LEU A 65 8.29 -11.23 -11.65
C LEU A 65 9.09 -12.42 -12.20
N HIS A 66 10.19 -12.20 -12.92
CA HIS A 66 11.09 -13.22 -13.46
C HIS A 66 12.43 -13.33 -12.70
N ASP A 67 12.71 -12.40 -11.79
CA ASP A 67 13.96 -12.30 -11.00
C ASP A 67 13.60 -12.31 -9.51
N ASP A 68 14.00 -13.37 -8.80
CA ASP A 68 13.62 -13.56 -7.39
C ASP A 68 14.27 -12.54 -6.45
N ASP A 69 15.52 -12.15 -6.70
CA ASP A 69 16.24 -11.20 -5.85
C ASP A 69 15.67 -9.79 -6.03
N ALA A 70 15.41 -9.39 -7.29
CA ALA A 70 14.77 -8.12 -7.58
C ALA A 70 13.33 -8.09 -7.02
N LEU A 71 12.55 -9.16 -7.20
CA LEU A 71 11.19 -9.26 -6.67
C LEU A 71 11.17 -9.19 -5.14
N ALA A 72 12.10 -9.88 -4.48
CA ALA A 72 12.25 -9.83 -3.03
C ALA A 72 12.53 -8.40 -2.52
N GLY A 73 13.38 -7.65 -3.24
CA GLY A 73 13.65 -6.24 -2.93
C GLY A 73 12.40 -5.36 -3.01
N TRP A 74 11.62 -5.48 -4.08
CA TRP A 74 10.38 -4.71 -4.23
C TRP A 74 9.29 -5.08 -3.21
N ILE A 75 9.15 -6.37 -2.89
CA ILE A 75 8.22 -6.81 -1.84
C ILE A 75 8.65 -6.26 -0.48
N ALA A 76 9.95 -6.30 -0.14
CA ALA A 76 10.46 -5.74 1.11
C ALA A 76 10.21 -4.23 1.20
N ALA A 77 10.39 -3.48 0.11
CA ALA A 77 10.07 -2.06 0.04
C ALA A 77 8.57 -1.79 0.22
N ALA A 78 7.70 -2.61 -0.37
CA ALA A 78 6.25 -2.51 -0.17
C ALA A 78 5.84 -2.77 1.29
N ILE A 79 6.45 -3.75 1.95
CA ILE A 79 6.24 -4.00 3.39
C ILE A 79 6.67 -2.79 4.22
N ALA A 80 7.86 -2.24 3.96
CA ALA A 80 8.35 -1.06 4.67
C ALA A 80 7.41 0.16 4.48
N SER A 81 6.85 0.31 3.29
CA SER A 81 5.85 1.32 2.97
C SER A 81 4.57 1.14 3.82
N ASP A 82 4.03 -0.07 3.88
CA ASP A 82 2.83 -0.38 4.68
C ASP A 82 3.04 -0.15 6.18
N LEU A 83 4.21 -0.54 6.70
CA LEU A 83 4.58 -0.27 8.09
C LEU A 83 4.72 1.23 8.37
N SER A 84 5.20 2.00 7.40
CA SER A 84 5.30 3.47 7.50
C SER A 84 3.93 4.13 7.56
N ASP A 85 2.94 3.59 6.84
CA ASP A 85 1.55 4.08 6.89
C ASP A 85 0.91 3.80 8.26
N ILE A 86 1.18 2.62 8.84
CA ILE A 86 0.79 2.29 10.22
C ILE A 86 1.48 3.24 11.21
N ALA A 87 2.79 3.47 11.10
CA ALA A 87 3.49 4.39 11.99
C ALA A 87 2.89 5.81 11.91
N SER A 88 2.57 6.27 10.70
CA SER A 88 1.99 7.59 10.45
C SER A 88 0.62 7.77 11.11
N ILE A 89 -0.24 6.74 11.10
CA ILE A 89 -1.58 6.84 11.71
C ILE A 89 -1.53 6.88 13.25
N PHE A 90 -0.49 6.29 13.85
CA PHE A 90 -0.25 6.34 15.29
C PHE A 90 0.49 7.60 15.74
N ALA A 91 1.32 8.20 14.89
CA ALA A 91 1.93 9.50 15.14
C ALA A 91 0.90 10.65 15.14
N ALA A 92 -0.24 10.47 14.48
CA ALA A 92 -1.31 11.46 14.42
C ALA A 92 -2.15 11.52 15.73
N PRO A 93 -2.54 12.73 16.19
CA PRO A 93 -3.42 12.89 17.36
C PRO A 93 -4.77 12.19 17.19
N ALA A 94 -5.20 11.42 18.19
CA ALA A 94 -6.37 10.54 18.12
C ALA A 94 -7.69 11.27 17.80
N ASN A 95 -7.83 12.50 18.28
CA ASN A 95 -9.03 13.32 18.11
C ASN A 95 -9.08 14.10 16.78
N LYS A 96 -8.07 13.94 15.91
CA LYS A 96 -7.98 14.61 14.61
C LYS A 96 -8.28 13.68 13.43
N LEU A 97 -8.51 12.41 13.69
CA LEU A 97 -8.77 11.39 12.67
C LEU A 97 -10.22 10.88 12.74
N PRO A 98 -10.79 10.39 11.63
CA PRO A 98 -12.00 9.59 11.65
C PRO A 98 -11.88 8.39 12.61
N ALA A 99 -12.99 8.01 13.27
CA ALA A 99 -12.98 6.99 14.32
C ALA A 99 -12.43 5.63 13.87
N ASN A 100 -12.63 5.28 12.59
CA ASN A 100 -12.18 4.03 11.99
C ASN A 100 -10.82 4.15 11.27
N ALA A 101 -10.22 5.33 11.15
CA ALA A 101 -9.02 5.53 10.34
C ALA A 101 -7.84 4.67 10.82
N ARG A 102 -7.60 4.64 12.13
CA ARG A 102 -6.50 3.86 12.73
C ARG A 102 -6.64 2.37 12.45
N TRP A 103 -7.78 1.79 12.80
CA TRP A 103 -8.00 0.37 12.65
C TRP A 103 -8.17 -0.04 11.18
N GLY A 104 -8.73 0.83 10.34
CA GLY A 104 -8.79 0.65 8.89
C GLY A 104 -7.39 0.59 8.28
N THR A 105 -6.51 1.52 8.62
CA THR A 105 -5.11 1.51 8.17
C THR A 105 -4.37 0.27 8.68
N VAL A 106 -4.48 -0.06 9.97
CA VAL A 106 -3.85 -1.27 10.53
C VAL A 106 -4.34 -2.53 9.84
N ALA A 107 -5.64 -2.66 9.59
CA ALA A 107 -6.19 -3.82 8.89
C ALA A 107 -5.67 -3.91 7.45
N LEU A 108 -5.74 -2.83 6.68
CA LEU A 108 -5.36 -2.85 5.26
C LEU A 108 -3.85 -2.97 5.06
N ALA A 109 -3.07 -2.09 5.67
CA ALA A 109 -1.61 -2.09 5.56
C ALA A 109 -1.01 -3.30 6.26
N GLY A 110 -1.55 -3.71 7.42
CA GLY A 110 -1.07 -4.90 8.13
C GLY A 110 -1.35 -6.20 7.37
N ALA A 111 -2.52 -6.34 6.75
CA ALA A 111 -2.82 -7.48 5.91
C ALA A 111 -1.89 -7.53 4.68
N SER A 112 -1.70 -6.39 4.00
CA SER A 112 -0.79 -6.29 2.86
C SER A 112 0.66 -6.63 3.23
N ALA A 113 1.18 -6.06 4.32
CA ALA A 113 2.52 -6.34 4.84
C ALA A 113 2.69 -7.82 5.19
N THR A 114 1.67 -8.43 5.81
CA THR A 114 1.69 -9.86 6.17
C THR A 114 1.72 -10.74 4.92
N LEU A 115 0.86 -10.47 3.93
CA LEU A 115 0.86 -11.20 2.67
C LEU A 115 2.19 -11.04 1.91
N GLY A 116 2.76 -9.84 1.92
CA GLY A 116 4.10 -9.57 1.37
C GLY A 116 5.18 -10.39 2.09
N ALA A 117 5.16 -10.45 3.42
CA ALA A 117 6.12 -11.22 4.20
C ALA A 117 6.01 -12.73 3.92
N VAL A 118 4.78 -13.26 3.77
CA VAL A 118 4.55 -14.66 3.37
C VAL A 118 5.09 -14.93 1.96
N ALA A 119 4.83 -14.01 1.01
CA ALA A 119 5.37 -14.13 -0.35
C ALA A 119 6.90 -14.11 -0.34
N LEU A 120 7.52 -13.18 0.39
CA LEU A 120 8.97 -13.07 0.52
C LEU A 120 9.60 -14.33 1.12
N ALA A 121 8.99 -14.90 2.17
CA ALA A 121 9.43 -16.16 2.77
C ALA A 121 9.32 -17.34 1.79
N GLY A 122 8.36 -17.30 0.87
CA GLY A 122 8.18 -18.31 -0.17
C GLY A 122 9.12 -18.17 -1.39
N LEU A 123 9.82 -17.04 -1.55
CA LEU A 123 10.83 -16.83 -2.61
C LEU A 123 12.23 -17.28 -2.18
N LYS A 124 12.52 -17.25 -0.87
CA LYS A 124 13.81 -17.65 -0.29
C LYS A 124 13.99 -19.18 -0.13
N ARG A 125 13.08 -19.99 -0.69
CA ARG A 125 13.07 -21.45 -0.64
C ARG A 125 13.24 -22.01 -2.03
#